data_AF-A0A0K9NTJ4-F1
#
_entry.id   AF-A0A0K9NTJ4-F1
#
_cell.length_a   1.000
_cell.length_b   1.000
_cell.length_c   1.000
_cell.angle_alpha   90.00
_cell.angle_beta   90.00
_cell.angle_gamma   90.00
#
_symmetry.space_group_name_H-M   'P 1'
#
loop_
_entity.id
_entity.type
_entity.pdbx_description
1 polymer ?
#
loop_
_entity_poly.entity_id
_entity_poly.type
_entity_poly.pdbx_seq_one_letter_code
_entity_poly.pdbx_strand_id
1 'polypeptide(L)'
;MGVDVTHPHPLDDYSPSVAAVVGSMNWLAANKYISRMRSQTHRQEIIQDLEEMVRELLEDFYQSVHKLPGRILFFRDGVSETQFHKVLEKELQAICSGYSKFGGGSYKPSITFTVVQKRHHTKLFQSDDKSGRFSDENVPPGTVVDSVITYYATTITSSPTRSRRSSTVSVIDNGTT
;
A
#
# COMPACT_ATOMS: atom_id res chain seq x y z
N MET A 1 -0.40 2.05 7.72
CA MET A 1 0.21 0.71 7.58
C MET A 1 0.80 0.60 6.18
N GLY A 2 1.99 0.03 6.06
CA GLY A 2 2.64 -0.27 4.78
C GLY A 2 2.78 -1.77 4.62
N VAL A 3 2.45 -2.30 3.45
CA VAL A 3 2.29 -3.74 3.21
C VAL A 3 2.90 -4.13 1.88
N ASP A 4 3.69 -5.20 1.88
CA ASP A 4 4.36 -5.75 0.71
C ASP A 4 4.46 -7.28 0.79
N VAL A 5 4.53 -7.91 -0.37
CA VAL A 5 4.86 -9.33 -0.52
C VAL A 5 6.04 -9.45 -1.48
N THR A 6 7.10 -10.08 -1.00
CA THR A 6 8.27 -10.38 -1.82
C THR A 6 8.25 -11.86 -2.21
N HIS A 7 8.35 -12.11 -3.51
CA HIS A 7 8.49 -13.44 -4.07
C HIS A 7 9.97 -13.80 -4.30
N PRO A 8 10.31 -15.11 -4.28
CA PRO A 8 11.62 -15.57 -4.69
C PRO A 8 11.86 -15.32 -6.19
N HIS A 9 13.09 -15.57 -6.63
CA HIS A 9 13.51 -15.41 -8.01
C HIS A 9 12.57 -16.14 -8.99
N PRO A 10 12.33 -15.64 -10.22
CA PRO A 10 11.43 -16.29 -11.20
C PRO A 10 11.73 -17.77 -11.51
N LEU A 11 12.99 -18.19 -11.34
CA LEU A 11 13.46 -19.57 -11.58
C LEU A 11 13.48 -20.43 -10.30
N ASP A 12 13.01 -19.89 -9.18
CA ASP A 12 12.82 -20.63 -7.96
C ASP A 12 11.35 -21.06 -7.90
N ASP A 13 11.12 -22.36 -7.73
CA ASP A 13 9.80 -22.99 -7.70
C ASP A 13 9.39 -23.48 -6.30
N TYR A 14 10.26 -23.31 -5.30
CA TYR A 14 10.10 -23.92 -3.97
C TYR A 14 10.10 -22.91 -2.83
N SER A 15 10.92 -21.87 -2.93
CA SER A 15 11.08 -20.91 -1.84
C SER A 15 9.75 -20.20 -1.52
N PRO A 16 9.44 -19.95 -0.24
CA PRO A 16 8.19 -19.29 0.13
C PRO A 16 8.18 -17.83 -0.32
N SER A 17 6.98 -17.25 -0.41
CA SER A 17 6.86 -15.80 -0.46
C SER A 17 6.93 -15.25 0.96
N VAL A 18 7.39 -14.02 1.13
CA VAL A 18 7.46 -13.37 2.44
C VAL A 18 6.56 -12.14 2.43
N ALA A 19 5.58 -12.12 3.32
CA ALA A 19 4.72 -10.96 3.56
C ALA A 19 5.26 -10.13 4.72
N ALA A 20 5.17 -8.80 4.58
CA ALA A 20 5.52 -7.85 5.62
C ALA A 20 4.45 -6.77 5.78
N VAL A 21 4.09 -6.47 7.02
CA VAL A 21 3.16 -5.40 7.39
C VAL A 21 3.85 -4.52 8.42
N VAL A 22 3.85 -3.21 8.20
CA VAL A 22 4.39 -2.22 9.14
C VAL A 22 3.31 -1.26 9.62
N GLY A 23 3.30 -0.97 10.92
CA GLY A 23 2.38 -0.03 11.58
C GLY A 23 3.15 1.11 12.23
N SER A 24 2.65 2.35 12.10
CA SER A 24 3.19 3.51 12.81
C SER A 24 2.70 3.52 14.25
N MET A 25 3.59 3.71 15.23
CA MET A 25 3.25 3.62 16.66
C MET A 25 3.09 4.97 17.36
N ASN A 26 3.38 6.08 16.67
CA ASN A 26 3.30 7.40 17.26
C ASN A 26 2.74 8.45 16.29
N TRP A 27 1.43 8.49 16.17
CA TRP A 27 0.72 9.58 15.50
C TRP A 27 0.74 10.84 16.39
N LEU A 28 0.97 12.08 15.92
CA LEU A 28 1.12 12.62 14.55
C LEU A 28 2.52 12.51 13.94
N ALA A 29 3.56 12.26 14.73
CA ALA A 29 4.94 12.30 14.26
C ALA A 29 5.27 11.22 13.21
N ALA A 30 4.60 10.07 13.30
CA ALA A 30 4.70 8.93 12.38
C ALA A 30 6.15 8.57 12.03
N ASN A 31 7.03 8.52 13.03
CA ASN A 31 8.46 8.24 12.83
C ASN A 31 8.94 6.97 13.55
N LYS A 32 8.06 6.29 14.30
CA LYS A 32 8.30 4.97 14.89
C LYS A 32 7.39 3.95 14.23
N TYR A 33 7.98 2.87 13.74
CA TYR A 33 7.26 1.79 13.08
C TYR A 33 7.66 0.45 13.68
N ILE A 34 6.69 -0.45 13.78
CA ILE A 34 6.94 -1.85 14.10
C ILE A 34 6.47 -2.71 12.92
N SER A 35 7.23 -3.76 12.62
CA SER A 35 6.94 -4.71 11.56
C SER A 35 6.40 -6.03 12.11
N ARG A 36 5.61 -6.71 11.29
CA ARG A 36 5.31 -8.14 11.38
C ARG A 36 5.65 -8.77 10.04
N MET A 37 6.21 -9.96 10.07
CA MET A 37 6.57 -10.73 8.88
C MET A 37 6.02 -12.14 8.99
N ARG A 38 5.62 -12.72 7.86
CA ARG A 38 5.11 -14.09 7.76
C ARG A 38 5.62 -14.72 6.47
N SER A 39 6.01 -15.99 6.57
CA SER A 39 6.29 -16.83 5.41
C SER A 39 4.96 -17.39 4.91
N GLN A 40 4.72 -17.33 3.61
CA GLN A 40 3.51 -17.85 2.99
C GLN A 40 3.84 -18.70 1.77
N THR A 41 2.83 -19.37 1.23
CA THR A 41 3.00 -20.30 0.10
C THR A 41 3.73 -19.66 -1.10
N HIS A 42 4.42 -20.50 -1.88
CA HIS A 42 5.17 -20.08 -3.05
C HIS A 42 4.29 -19.24 -3.99
N ARG A 43 4.79 -18.07 -4.41
CA ARG A 43 4.11 -17.09 -5.28
C ARG A 43 2.67 -16.71 -4.88
N GLN A 44 2.38 -16.77 -3.58
CA GLN A 44 1.10 -16.31 -3.04
C GLN A 44 1.15 -14.79 -2.87
N GLU A 45 0.29 -14.04 -3.57
CA GLU A 45 0.21 -12.57 -3.42
C GLU A 45 -0.67 -12.17 -2.23
N ILE A 46 -1.79 -12.86 -2.00
CA ILE A 46 -2.73 -12.51 -0.91
C ILE A 46 -2.13 -12.95 0.42
N ILE A 47 -2.01 -12.02 1.35
CA ILE A 47 -1.40 -12.27 2.67
C ILE A 47 -2.32 -13.15 3.51
N GLN A 48 -1.84 -14.34 3.87
CA GLN A 48 -2.65 -15.35 4.56
C GLN A 48 -2.91 -14.97 6.02
N ASP A 49 -1.87 -14.51 6.72
CA ASP A 49 -1.91 -14.22 8.16
C ASP A 49 -2.18 -12.74 8.47
N LEU A 50 -2.75 -11.99 7.52
CA LEU A 50 -2.92 -10.53 7.65
C LEU A 50 -3.78 -10.16 8.87
N GLU A 51 -4.79 -10.97 9.18
CA GLU A 51 -5.67 -10.76 10.34
C GLU A 51 -4.87 -10.69 11.64
N GLU A 52 -3.98 -11.66 11.86
CA GLU A 52 -3.16 -11.73 13.07
C GLU A 52 -2.12 -10.61 13.09
N MET A 53 -1.47 -10.34 11.95
CA MET A 53 -0.49 -9.25 11.84
C MET A 53 -1.11 -7.88 12.17
N VAL A 54 -2.33 -7.62 11.68
CA VAL A 54 -3.07 -6.38 11.99
C VAL A 54 -3.43 -6.33 13.47
N ARG A 55 -3.92 -7.43 14.04
CA ARG A 55 -4.25 -7.53 15.46
C ARG A 55 -3.04 -7.21 16.35
N GLU A 56 -1.89 -7.82 16.06
CA GLU A 56 -0.64 -7.60 16.78
C GLU A 56 -0.16 -6.14 16.69
N LEU A 57 -0.29 -5.51 15.52
CA LEU A 57 0.08 -4.10 15.36
C LEU A 57 -0.88 -3.15 16.08
N LEU A 58 -2.17 -3.47 16.14
CA LEU A 58 -3.15 -2.71 16.92
C LEU A 58 -2.89 -2.84 18.43
N GLU A 59 -2.45 -4.02 18.88
CA GLU A 59 -2.01 -4.26 20.25
C GLU A 59 -0.81 -3.40 20.63
N ASP A 60 0.25 -3.43 19.81
CA ASP A 60 1.44 -2.59 20.00
C ASP A 60 1.08 -1.09 20.01
N PHE A 61 0.18 -0.67 19.11
CA PHE A 61 -0.29 0.71 19.03
C PHE A 61 -1.04 1.12 20.30
N TYR A 62 -1.95 0.26 20.77
CA TYR A 62 -2.71 0.50 22.00
C TYR A 62 -1.80 0.54 23.23
N GLN A 63 -0.77 -0.31 23.30
CA GLN A 63 0.21 -0.27 24.37
C GLN A 63 1.04 1.03 24.35
N SER A 64 1.29 1.58 23.16
CA SER A 64 2.10 2.80 22.98
C SER A 64 1.32 4.10 23.23
N VAL A 65 0.05 4.15 22.80
CA VAL A 65 -0.77 5.38 22.77
C VAL A 65 -1.97 5.33 23.74
N HIS A 66 -2.28 4.15 24.30
CA HIS A 66 -3.45 3.88 25.14
C HIS A 66 -4.78 4.25 24.48
N LYS A 67 -4.81 4.25 23.16
CA LYS A 67 -5.99 4.55 22.35
C LYS A 67 -5.92 3.78 21.04
N LEU A 68 -7.05 3.26 20.59
CA LEU A 68 -7.16 2.63 19.27
C LEU A 68 -7.31 3.70 18.17
N PRO A 69 -6.73 3.48 16.97
CA PRO A 69 -6.80 4.46 15.89
C PRO A 69 -8.22 4.56 15.32
N GLY A 70 -8.75 5.77 15.17
CA GLY A 70 -10.08 5.96 14.52
C GLY A 70 -10.07 5.72 13.00
N ARG A 71 -8.87 5.70 12.39
CA ARG A 71 -8.67 5.52 10.95
C ARG A 71 -7.43 4.67 10.69
N ILE A 72 -7.53 3.76 9.73
CA ILE A 72 -6.42 2.94 9.23
C ILE A 72 -6.17 3.32 7.77
N LEU A 73 -5.00 3.91 7.50
CA LEU A 73 -4.50 4.10 6.13
C LEU A 73 -3.67 2.87 5.76
N PHE A 74 -4.08 2.14 4.72
CA PHE A 74 -3.46 0.88 4.31
C PHE A 74 -2.84 1.03 2.92
N PHE A 75 -1.51 1.02 2.84
CA PHE A 75 -0.75 1.14 1.60
C PHE A 75 -0.20 -0.23 1.20
N ARG A 76 -0.73 -0.81 0.13
CA ARG A 76 -0.35 -2.13 -0.40
C ARG A 76 0.50 -1.98 -1.66
N ASP A 77 1.78 -2.35 -1.60
CA ASP A 77 2.70 -2.36 -2.77
C ASP A 77 2.51 -3.64 -3.59
N GLY A 78 3.06 -3.74 -4.81
CA GLY A 78 3.28 -5.03 -5.48
C GLY A 78 2.10 -5.69 -6.18
N VAL A 79 0.87 -5.19 -6.03
CA VAL A 79 -0.32 -5.82 -6.62
C VAL A 79 -0.52 -5.42 -8.09
N SER A 80 -0.78 -6.39 -8.96
CA SER A 80 -1.17 -6.14 -10.35
C SER A 80 -2.64 -5.75 -10.49
N GLU A 81 -2.99 -4.95 -11.50
CA GLU A 81 -4.36 -4.45 -11.70
C GLU A 81 -5.40 -5.58 -11.79
N THR A 82 -5.04 -6.70 -12.41
CA THR A 82 -5.91 -7.89 -12.55
C THR A 82 -6.20 -8.57 -11.21
N GLN A 83 -5.38 -8.34 -10.19
CA GLN A 83 -5.53 -8.93 -8.86
C GLN A 83 -6.20 -7.97 -7.86
N PHE A 84 -6.41 -6.70 -8.21
CA PHE A 84 -6.90 -5.65 -7.31
C PHE A 84 -8.15 -6.07 -6.55
N HIS A 85 -9.19 -6.52 -7.26
CA HIS A 85 -10.46 -6.85 -6.62
C HIS A 85 -10.33 -8.02 -5.65
N LYS A 86 -9.60 -9.07 -6.05
CA LYS A 86 -9.39 -10.26 -5.22
C LYS A 86 -8.55 -9.95 -3.97
N VAL A 87 -7.51 -9.14 -4.13
CA VAL A 87 -6.66 -8.70 -3.00
C VAL A 87 -7.45 -7.81 -2.07
N LEU A 88 -8.17 -6.81 -2.59
CA LEU A 88 -9.03 -5.94 -1.80
C LEU A 88 -10.02 -6.74 -0.98
N GLU A 89 -10.81 -7.61 -1.61
CA GLU A 89 -11.86 -8.38 -0.91
C GLU A 89 -11.27 -9.20 0.25
N LYS A 90 -10.19 -9.96 -0.01
CA LYS A 90 -9.59 -10.85 0.98
C LYS A 90 -8.84 -10.11 2.08
N GLU A 91 -8.02 -9.13 1.71
CA GLU A 91 -7.20 -8.39 2.67
C GLU A 91 -8.07 -7.42 3.50
N LEU A 92 -9.07 -6.76 2.89
CA LEU A 92 -10.00 -5.92 3.64
C LEU A 92 -10.80 -6.74 4.66
N GLN A 93 -11.28 -7.93 4.28
CA GLN A 93 -11.93 -8.85 5.21
C GLN A 93 -11.00 -9.22 6.37
N ALA A 94 -9.73 -9.52 6.09
CA ALA A 94 -8.75 -9.86 7.12
C ALA A 94 -8.45 -8.68 8.06
N ILE A 95 -8.33 -7.45 7.55
CA ILE A 95 -8.18 -6.23 8.35
C ILE A 95 -9.41 -6.06 9.26
N CYS A 96 -10.60 -6.26 8.72
CA CYS A 96 -11.87 -6.18 9.46
C CYS A 96 -11.94 -7.18 10.61
N SER A 97 -11.61 -8.45 10.34
CA SER A 97 -11.52 -9.48 11.37
C SER A 97 -10.47 -9.14 12.43
N GLY A 98 -9.32 -8.58 12.01
CA GLY A 98 -8.20 -8.25 12.90
C GLY A 98 -8.55 -7.20 13.94
N TYR A 99 -9.25 -6.13 13.53
CA TYR A 99 -9.67 -5.09 14.48
C TYR A 99 -10.91 -5.49 15.31
N SER A 100 -11.79 -6.33 14.77
CA SER A 100 -13.05 -6.71 15.44
C SER A 100 -12.80 -7.42 16.78
N LYS A 101 -11.65 -8.10 16.90
CA LYS A 101 -11.20 -8.79 18.12
C LYS A 101 -10.74 -7.85 19.24
N PHE A 102 -10.49 -6.56 18.97
CA PHE A 102 -9.87 -5.63 19.92
C PHE A 102 -10.84 -4.73 20.72
N GLY A 103 -12.08 -4.58 20.27
CA GLY A 103 -13.01 -3.58 20.83
C GLY A 103 -14.40 -4.09 21.20
N GLY A 104 -14.53 -5.39 21.50
CA GLY A 104 -15.80 -5.98 21.94
C GLY A 104 -16.95 -5.78 20.94
N GLY A 105 -16.65 -5.74 19.65
CA GLY A 105 -17.62 -5.51 18.57
C GLY A 105 -18.02 -4.06 18.30
N SER A 106 -17.64 -3.11 19.16
CA SER A 106 -17.99 -1.68 18.99
C SER A 106 -16.94 -0.86 18.22
N TYR A 107 -15.70 -1.36 18.17
CA TYR A 107 -14.62 -0.68 17.47
C TYR A 107 -14.69 -0.94 15.97
N LYS A 108 -14.95 0.11 15.19
CA LYS A 108 -15.01 0.09 13.74
C LYS A 108 -14.25 1.30 13.17
N PRO A 109 -12.94 1.20 12.92
CA PRO A 109 -12.18 2.28 12.33
C PRO A 109 -12.53 2.46 10.86
N SER A 110 -12.46 3.70 10.34
CA SER A 110 -12.53 3.92 8.90
C SER A 110 -11.26 3.41 8.23
N ILE A 111 -11.38 2.65 7.14
CA ILE A 111 -10.23 2.11 6.41
C ILE A 111 -10.11 2.81 5.06
N THR A 112 -8.90 3.24 4.70
CA THR A 112 -8.58 3.66 3.34
C THR A 112 -7.60 2.65 2.76
N PHE A 113 -8.02 1.91 1.74
CA PHE A 113 -7.21 0.90 1.07
C PHE A 113 -6.62 1.47 -0.21
N THR A 114 -5.31 1.66 -0.22
CA THR A 114 -4.56 2.25 -1.32
C THR A 114 -3.55 1.25 -1.86
N VAL A 115 -3.63 0.95 -3.16
CA VAL A 115 -2.62 0.16 -3.85
C VAL A 115 -1.58 1.09 -4.47
N VAL A 116 -0.31 0.76 -4.27
CA VAL A 116 0.82 1.48 -4.80
C VAL A 116 1.50 0.60 -5.85
N GLN A 117 1.59 1.09 -7.07
CA GLN A 117 2.29 0.43 -8.17
C GLN A 117 3.51 1.25 -8.57
N LYS A 118 4.70 0.77 -8.21
CA LYS A 118 5.98 1.43 -8.54
C LYS A 118 6.60 0.96 -9.85
N ARG A 119 6.15 -0.18 -10.38
CA ARG A 119 6.70 -0.84 -11.57
C ARG A 119 5.62 -0.92 -12.64
N HIS A 120 5.47 0.14 -13.42
CA HIS A 120 4.52 0.22 -14.54
C HIS A 120 5.18 0.87 -15.77
N HIS A 121 4.46 0.89 -16.90
CA HIS A 121 4.98 1.37 -18.18
C HIS A 121 4.76 2.86 -18.44
N THR A 122 3.95 3.55 -17.62
CA THR A 122 3.72 5.00 -17.73
C THR A 122 4.99 5.80 -17.39
N LYS A 123 5.35 6.72 -18.28
CA LYS A 123 6.46 7.66 -18.11
C LYS A 123 5.93 9.07 -18.31
N LEU A 124 6.35 9.98 -17.42
CA LEU A 124 6.01 11.39 -17.50
C LEU A 124 7.21 12.16 -18.04
N PHE A 125 6.93 13.12 -18.91
CA PHE A 125 7.94 13.97 -19.56
C PHE A 125 7.52 15.42 -19.42
N GLN A 126 8.48 16.30 -19.21
CA GLN A 126 8.23 17.74 -19.20
C GLN A 126 8.13 18.26 -20.64
N SER A 127 7.07 18.99 -20.95
CA SER A 127 6.94 19.73 -22.20
C SER A 127 7.84 20.96 -22.16
N ASP A 128 8.64 21.19 -23.19
CA ASP A 128 9.27 22.49 -23.44
C ASP A 128 8.42 23.28 -24.46
N ASP A 129 7.56 24.13 -23.93
CA ASP A 129 6.59 24.92 -24.70
C ASP A 129 7.22 25.85 -25.75
N LYS A 130 8.53 26.11 -25.65
CA LYS A 130 9.26 26.97 -26.61
C LYS A 130 9.82 26.21 -27.81
N SER A 131 10.12 24.92 -27.65
CA SER A 131 10.77 24.12 -28.69
C SER A 131 9.86 23.04 -29.29
N GLY A 132 8.70 22.77 -28.67
CA GLY A 132 7.82 21.66 -29.04
C GLY A 132 8.47 20.29 -28.81
N ARG A 133 9.56 20.24 -28.05
CA ARG A 133 10.28 19.02 -27.69
C ARG A 133 9.98 18.65 -26.24
N PHE A 134 10.08 17.37 -25.93
CA PHE A 134 10.05 16.90 -24.55
C PHE A 134 11.47 16.96 -23.98
N SER A 135 11.57 17.41 -22.73
CA SER A 135 12.83 17.36 -22.00
C SER A 135 13.23 15.91 -21.73
N ASP A 136 14.54 15.66 -21.79
CA ASP A 136 15.13 14.40 -21.34
C ASP A 136 15.33 14.34 -19.81
N GLU A 137 14.98 15.40 -19.10
CA GLU A 137 15.00 15.42 -17.65
C GLU A 137 13.76 14.72 -17.06
N ASN A 138 13.92 14.19 -15.84
CA ASN A 138 12.78 13.68 -15.09
C ASN A 138 11.86 14.85 -14.71
N VAL A 139 10.56 14.58 -14.63
CA VAL A 139 9.64 15.53 -14.00
C VAL A 139 10.08 15.80 -12.53
N PRO A 140 9.87 17.02 -12.00
CA PRO A 140 10.23 17.35 -10.63
C PRO A 140 9.55 16.42 -9.61
N PRO A 141 10.24 16.03 -8.51
CA PRO A 141 9.61 15.24 -7.46
C PRO A 141 8.39 15.96 -6.88
N GLY A 142 7.32 15.22 -6.63
CA GLY A 142 6.04 15.80 -6.21
C GLY A 142 5.13 16.22 -7.35
N THR A 143 5.51 16.01 -8.62
CA THR A 143 4.57 16.10 -9.75
C THR A 143 3.44 15.10 -9.55
N VAL A 144 2.20 15.58 -9.65
CA VAL A 144 0.96 14.80 -9.54
C VAL A 144 0.21 14.88 -10.86
N VAL A 145 -0.26 13.73 -11.35
CA VAL A 145 -1.19 13.63 -12.49
C VAL A 145 -2.40 12.83 -12.05
N ASP A 146 -3.55 13.49 -12.00
CA ASP A 146 -4.84 12.93 -11.54
C ASP A 146 -5.95 12.99 -12.60
N SER A 147 -5.63 13.46 -13.81
CA SER A 147 -6.56 13.64 -14.92
C SER A 147 -6.00 13.12 -16.25
N VAL A 148 -6.88 12.92 -17.23
CA VAL A 148 -6.62 12.50 -18.63
C VAL A 148 -6.09 11.08 -18.80
N ILE A 149 -5.04 10.70 -18.07
CA ILE A 149 -4.36 9.38 -18.18
C ILE A 149 -4.58 8.50 -16.95
N THR A 150 -5.56 8.83 -16.11
CA THR A 150 -5.91 8.13 -14.89
C THR A 150 -7.31 7.51 -15.00
N TYR A 151 -7.50 6.35 -14.35
CA TYR A 151 -8.84 5.83 -14.07
C TYR A 151 -9.43 6.56 -12.86
N TYR A 152 -10.74 6.48 -12.65
CA TYR A 152 -11.41 7.08 -11.50
C TYR A 152 -10.72 6.70 -10.18
N ALA A 153 -10.43 7.68 -9.31
CA ALA A 153 -9.71 7.54 -8.04
C ALA A 153 -8.24 7.04 -8.11
N THR A 154 -7.60 7.11 -9.28
CA THR A 154 -6.15 6.87 -9.45
C THR A 154 -5.37 8.18 -9.57
N THR A 155 -4.22 8.26 -8.91
CA THR A 155 -3.29 9.38 -8.97
C THR A 155 -1.88 8.90 -9.26
N ILE A 156 -1.21 9.49 -10.24
CA ILE A 156 0.19 9.21 -10.54
C ILE A 156 1.06 10.26 -9.85
N THR A 157 2.08 9.81 -9.12
CA THR A 157 3.01 10.68 -8.38
C THR A 157 4.44 10.38 -8.80
N SER A 158 5.26 11.42 -8.88
CA SER A 158 6.70 11.27 -9.12
C SER A 158 7.48 11.29 -7.80
N SER A 159 8.46 10.40 -7.70
CA SER A 159 9.40 10.32 -6.57
C SER A 159 10.82 10.67 -7.02
N PRO A 160 11.70 11.14 -6.13
CA PRO A 160 13.08 11.47 -6.47
C PRO A 160 13.88 10.19 -6.71
N THR A 161 13.71 9.58 -7.88
CA THR A 161 14.50 8.43 -8.32
C THR A 161 15.23 8.78 -9.62
N ARG A 162 16.42 8.17 -9.79
CA ARG A 162 17.29 8.39 -10.95
C ARG A 162 16.71 7.83 -12.27
N SER A 163 15.61 7.06 -12.20
CA SER A 163 14.92 6.52 -13.37
C SER A 163 13.61 7.30 -13.59
N ARG A 164 13.19 7.51 -14.85
CA ARG A 164 11.89 8.10 -15.25
C ARG A 164 10.64 7.31 -14.78
N ARG A 165 10.78 6.41 -13.80
CA ARG A 165 9.67 5.62 -13.25
C ARG A 165 8.90 6.50 -12.28
N SER A 166 7.65 6.78 -12.64
CA SER A 166 6.67 7.35 -11.70
C SER A 166 6.12 6.22 -10.81
N SER A 167 5.41 6.59 -9.75
CA SER A 167 4.61 5.66 -8.96
C SER A 167 3.14 5.96 -9.21
N THR A 168 2.38 4.96 -9.61
CA THR A 168 0.91 5.07 -9.64
C THR A 168 0.37 4.70 -8.27
N VAL A 169 -0.51 5.53 -7.74
CA VAL A 169 -1.24 5.33 -6.49
C VAL A 169 -2.72 5.23 -6.83
N SER A 170 -3.31 4.07 -6.63
CA SER A 170 -4.74 3.85 -6.87
C SER A 170 -5.44 3.69 -5.52
N VAL A 171 -6.38 4.58 -5.21
CA VAL A 171 -7.26 4.41 -4.05
C VAL A 171 -8.37 3.46 -4.48
N ILE A 172 -8.37 2.25 -3.93
CA ILE A 172 -9.30 1.19 -4.33
C ILE A 172 -10.54 1.19 -3.43
N ASP A 173 -10.39 1.57 -2.16
CA ASP A 173 -11.50 1.81 -1.24
C ASP A 173 -11.20 2.99 -0.32
N ASN A 174 -12.21 3.84 -0.09
CA ASN A 174 -12.08 5.06 0.73
C ASN A 174 -13.01 5.06 1.96
N GLY A 175 -13.40 3.89 2.47
CA GLY A 175 -13.85 3.77 3.85
C GLY A 175 -15.25 4.26 4.17
N THR A 176 -16.21 4.22 3.23
CA THR A 176 -17.64 4.38 3.54
C THR A 176 -18.30 3.03 3.82
N THR A 177 -17.91 2.34 4.89
CA THR A 177 -18.68 1.19 5.43
C THR A 177 -19.12 1.42 6.85
#